data_AF-A0A5C7P9T3-F1
#
_entry.id   AF-A0A5C7P9T3-F1
#
_cell.length_a   1.000
_cell.length_b   1.000
_cell.length_c   1.000
_cell.angle_alpha   90.00
_cell.angle_beta   90.00
_cell.angle_gamma   90.00
#
_symmetry.space_group_name_H-M   'P 1'
#
loop_
_entity.id
_entity.type
_entity.pdbx_description
1 polymer ?
#
loop_
_entity_poly.entity_id
_entity_poly.type
_entity_poly.pdbx_seq_one_letter_code
_entity_poly.pdbx_strand_id
1 'polypeptide(L)' 'MTTGKSDLIEITAEFRMTKGGGTAIFQGELDENDKEVWVWLPTSQIENNNDGTFTLPEWLAKDKGLI' A
#
# COMPACT_ATOMS: atom_id res chain seq x y z
N MET A 1 18.23 22.29 -4.24
CA MET A 1 18.04 20.89 -4.66
C MET A 1 18.24 20.05 -3.42
N THR A 2 17.14 19.71 -2.73
CA THR A 2 17.21 19.08 -1.41
C THR A 2 16.47 17.77 -1.50
N THR A 3 17.26 16.69 -1.57
CA THR A 3 17.03 15.33 -1.11
C THR A 3 15.69 14.69 -1.48
N GLY A 4 15.74 13.60 -2.25
CA GLY A 4 14.67 12.62 -2.36
C GLY A 4 14.32 12.05 -0.98
N LYS A 5 13.56 12.82 -0.21
CA LYS A 5 12.86 12.35 0.97
C LYS A 5 11.83 11.38 0.43
N SER A 6 12.09 10.10 0.64
CA SER A 6 11.02 9.12 0.73
C SER A 6 10.11 9.58 1.86
N ASP A 7 9.19 10.49 1.58
CA ASP A 7 8.15 10.87 2.53
C ASP A 7 7.33 9.61 2.77
N LEU A 8 7.33 9.13 4.00
CA LEU A 8 6.52 7.98 4.38
C LEU A 8 5.10 8.48 4.51
N ILE A 9 4.21 7.92 3.72
CA ILE A 9 2.78 8.21 3.83
C ILE A 9 2.10 7.06 4.54
N GLU A 10 1.03 7.40 5.25
CA GLU A 10 0.15 6.45 5.88
C GLU A 10 -1.09 6.32 4.99
N ILE A 11 -1.39 5.09 4.57
CA ILE A 11 -2.61 4.78 3.84
C ILE A 11 -3.50 3.89 4.68
N THR A 12 -4.80 4.15 4.62
CA THR A 12 -5.80 3.24 5.18
C THR A 12 -6.06 2.14 4.17
N ALA A 13 -5.80 0.90 4.53
CA ALA A 13 -6.06 -0.24 3.67
C ALA A 13 -6.31 -1.50 4.51
N GLU A 14 -7.09 -2.42 3.98
CA GLU A 14 -7.35 -3.71 4.58
C GLU A 14 -6.28 -4.72 4.18
N PHE A 15 -5.67 -5.36 5.18
CA PHE A 15 -4.79 -6.50 4.97
C PHE A 15 -5.58 -7.68 4.37
N ARG A 16 -5.15 -8.21 3.23
CA ARG A 16 -5.76 -9.41 2.64
C ARG A 16 -4.89 -10.65 2.86
N MET A 17 -3.65 -10.61 2.39
CA MET A 17 -2.75 -11.77 2.44
C MET A 17 -1.29 -11.36 2.32
N THR A 18 -0.39 -12.08 2.99
CA THR A 18 1.05 -12.03 2.69
C THR A 18 1.49 -13.32 2.01
N LYS A 19 2.19 -13.22 0.88
CA LYS A 19 2.77 -14.36 0.18
C LYS A 19 4.10 -13.99 -0.46
N GLY A 20 5.14 -14.81 -0.23
CA GLY A 20 6.44 -14.67 -0.91
C GLY A 20 7.15 -13.33 -0.70
N GLY A 21 6.93 -12.65 0.43
CA GLY A 21 7.51 -11.33 0.72
C GLY A 21 6.72 -10.14 0.14
N GLY A 22 5.54 -10.38 -0.43
CA GLY A 22 4.57 -9.36 -0.78
C GLY A 22 3.33 -9.43 0.11
N THR A 23 2.84 -8.29 0.55
CA THR A 23 1.57 -8.11 1.24
C THR A 23 0.55 -7.51 0.27
N ALA A 24 -0.55 -8.21 0.04
CA ALA A 24 -1.71 -7.70 -0.66
C ALA A 24 -2.57 -6.88 0.32
N ILE A 25 -2.82 -5.63 -0.05
CA ILE A 25 -3.75 -4.73 0.64
C ILE A 25 -4.93 -4.38 -0.26
N PHE A 26 -6.05 -3.99 0.34
CA PHE A 26 -7.25 -3.56 -0.34
C PHE A 26 -7.65 -2.17 0.17
N GLN A 27 -7.73 -1.17 -0.70
CA GLN A 27 -7.97 0.23 -0.29
C GLN A 27 -9.45 0.65 -0.39
N GLY A 28 -10.36 -0.31 -0.60
CA GLY A 28 -11.78 0.00 -0.89
C GLY A 28 -12.05 0.35 -2.34
N GLU A 29 -11.05 0.26 -3.23
CA GLU A 29 -11.22 0.51 -4.67
C GLU A 29 -11.82 -0.72 -5.35
N LEU A 30 -13.01 -0.55 -5.93
CA LEU A 30 -13.71 -1.57 -6.70
C LEU A 30 -13.56 -1.24 -8.19
N ASP A 31 -13.13 -2.23 -8.98
CA ASP A 31 -13.08 -2.13 -10.43
C ASP A 31 -14.50 -1.99 -11.03
N GLU A 32 -14.60 -1.66 -12.33
CA GLU A 32 -15.87 -1.58 -13.08
C GLU A 32 -16.73 -2.86 -13.00
N ASN A 33 -16.13 -3.96 -12.57
CA ASN A 33 -16.78 -5.26 -12.36
C ASN A 33 -17.13 -5.57 -10.90
N ASP A 34 -17.14 -4.58 -10.00
CA ASP A 34 -17.39 -4.74 -8.55
C ASP A 34 -16.36 -5.69 -7.89
N LYS A 35 -15.15 -5.76 -8.46
CA LYS A 35 -14.06 -6.60 -7.95
C LYS A 35 -13.13 -5.78 -7.10
N GLU A 36 -12.78 -6.32 -5.95
CA GLU A 36 -11.78 -5.75 -5.05
C GLU A 36 -10.42 -5.64 -5.77
N VAL A 37 -9.92 -4.42 -5.94
CA VAL A 37 -8.59 -4.20 -6.52
C VAL A 37 -7.54 -4.45 -5.43
N TRP A 38 -6.86 -5.59 -5.51
CA TRP A 38 -5.81 -5.95 -4.56
C TRP A 38 -4.47 -5.38 -5.02
N VAL A 39 -3.88 -4.56 -4.17
CA VAL A 39 -2.58 -3.93 -4.43
C VAL A 39 -1.50 -4.73 -3.71
N TRP A 40 -0.56 -5.26 -4.48
CA TRP A 40 0.58 -6.00 -3.95
C TRP A 40 1.73 -5.06 -3.62
N LEU A 41 2.08 -5.01 -2.34
CA LEU A 41 3.18 -4.21 -1.82
C LEU A 41 4.27 -5.10 -1.23
N PRO A 42 5.56 -4.83 -1.46
CA PRO A 42 6.63 -5.59 -0.84
C PRO A 42 6.61 -5.41 0.68
N THR A 43 6.53 -6.52 1.43
CA THR A 43 6.46 -6.52 2.91
C THR A 43 7.65 -5.81 3.55
N SER A 44 8.82 -5.81 2.90
CA SER A 44 10.01 -5.11 3.40
C SER A 44 9.97 -3.58 3.24
N GLN A 45 9.03 -3.04 2.47
CA GLN A 45 8.88 -1.60 2.20
C GLN A 45 7.63 -1.00 2.87
N ILE A 46 6.84 -1.83 3.55
CA ILE A 46 5.63 -1.40 4.23
C ILE A 46 5.72 -1.75 5.71
N GLU A 47 5.15 -0.91 6.53
CA GLU A 47 4.97 -1.14 7.95
C GLU A 47 3.48 -1.21 8.24
N ASN A 48 3.04 -2.28 8.92
CA ASN A 48 1.65 -2.44 9.32
C ASN A 48 1.50 -1.91 10.74
N ASN A 49 0.75 -0.82 10.91
CA ASN A 49 0.53 -0.20 12.22
C ASN A 49 -0.45 -0.98 13.11
N ASN A 50 -0.98 -2.11 12.64
CA ASN A 50 -1.99 -2.95 13.30
C ASN A 50 -3.31 -2.22 13.64
N ASP A 51 -3.49 -0.99 13.13
CA ASP A 51 -4.69 -0.16 13.28
C ASP A 51 -5.55 -0.15 11.99
N GLY A 52 -5.17 -0.95 10.98
CA GLY A 52 -5.75 -0.88 9.63
C GLY A 52 -5.14 0.19 8.74
N THR A 53 -4.02 0.77 9.18
CA THR A 53 -3.17 1.65 8.37
C THR A 53 -1.83 1.00 8.04
N PHE A 54 -1.34 1.31 6.86
CA PHE A 54 -0.05 0.89 6.36
C PHE A 54 0.81 2.11 6.07
N THR A 55 2.03 2.12 6.60
CA THR A 55 3.02 3.13 6.30
C THR A 55 3.92 2.63 5.19
N LEU A 56 4.04 3.40 4.11
CA LEU A 56 4.88 3.07 2.96
C LEU A 56 5.45 4.36 2.36
N PRO A 57 6.54 4.30 1.58
CA PRO A 57 7.05 5.49 0.95
C PRO A 57 6.11 6.01 -0.15
N GLU A 58 5.97 7.34 -0.27
CA GLU A 58 5.08 8.04 -1.20
C GLU A 58 5.28 7.57 -2.66
N TRP A 59 6.52 7.32 -3.06
CA TRP A 59 6.82 6.84 -4.41
C TRP A 59 6.19 5.48 -4.70
N LEU A 60 6.11 4.59 -3.71
CA LEU A 60 5.51 3.26 -3.85
C LEU A 60 3.98 3.37 -3.89
N ALA A 61 3.42 4.31 -3.13
CA ALA A 61 2.00 4.61 -3.20
C ALA A 61 1.60 5.17 -4.56
N LYS A 62 2.35 6.13 -5.10
CA LYS A 62 2.13 6.68 -6.46
C LYS A 62 2.30 5.62 -7.55
N ASP A 63 3.33 4.79 -7.47
CA ASP A 63 3.58 3.70 -8.43
C ASP A 63 2.41 2.71 -8.48
N LYS A 64 1.75 2.49 -7.34
CA LYS A 64 0.65 1.55 -7.20
C LYS A 64 -0.73 2.18 -7.32
N GLY A 65 -0.82 3.49 -7.51
CA GLY A 65 -2.09 4.22 -7.61
C GLY A 65 -2.86 4.32 -6.29
N LEU A 66 -2.16 4.25 -5.16
CA LEU A 66 -2.75 4.36 -3.82
C LEU A 66 -3.01 5.82 -3.38
N ILE A 67 -2.46 6.79 -4.13
CA ILE A 67 -2.65 8.24 -4.01
C ILE A 67 -2.59 8.93 -5.38
#